data_AF-A0A7X6WU19-F1
#
_entry.id   AF-A0A7X6WU19-F1
#
_cell.length_a   1.000
_cell.length_b   1.000
_cell.length_c   1.000
_cell.angle_alpha   90.00
_cell.angle_beta   90.00
_cell.angle_gamma   90.00
#
_symmetry.space_group_name_H-M   'P 1'
#
loop_
_entity.id
_entity.type
_entity.pdbx_description
1 polymer ?
#
loop_
_entity_poly.entity_id
_entity_poly.type
_entity_poly.pdbx_seq_one_letter_code
_entity_poly.pdbx_strand_id
1 'polypeptide(L)'
;MKNSRITAIAEEKLCRLLGNPKSVFTRTFDPADFLGKGWATWKGPLNGDGLSGEEDVDSRSLALTEIELAKFLFETCILAGEEAITGEEKLRRLKERPEFIRCGGSVFYALWLDYEANKENSILEWLDRNFQVTSLDFMGQILRSPSDLRYVLCLCRDDYYGEWGWHYDWLGYLWGARNFSVGC
;
A
#
# COMPACT_ATOMS: atom_id res chain seq x y z
N MET A 1 -25.74 -16.23 22.36
CA MET A 1 -24.37 -16.79 22.28
C MET A 1 -23.66 -16.08 21.15
N LYS A 2 -22.86 -15.06 21.50
CA LYS A 2 -21.38 -15.05 21.44
C LYS A 2 -20.84 -14.98 20.01
N ASN A 3 -20.45 -13.76 19.60
CA ASN A 3 -19.29 -13.58 18.73
C ASN A 3 -18.50 -12.28 19.00
N SER A 4 -18.63 -11.73 20.21
CA SER A 4 -17.96 -10.49 20.63
C SER A 4 -16.70 -10.74 21.49
N ARG A 5 -16.06 -11.92 21.39
CA ARG A 5 -14.87 -12.26 22.18
C ARG A 5 -13.63 -12.67 21.38
N ILE A 6 -13.69 -12.75 20.06
CA ILE A 6 -12.51 -13.13 19.25
C ILE A 6 -11.69 -11.89 18.86
N THR A 7 -12.34 -10.78 18.51
CA THR A 7 -11.66 -9.52 18.12
C THR A 7 -10.88 -8.91 19.28
N ALA A 8 -11.49 -8.77 20.46
CA ALA A 8 -10.86 -8.16 21.63
C ALA A 8 -9.65 -8.96 22.16
N ILE A 9 -9.68 -10.30 22.05
CA ILE A 9 -8.56 -11.15 22.49
C ILE A 9 -7.40 -11.09 21.48
N ALA A 10 -7.68 -10.94 20.18
CA ALA A 10 -6.65 -10.73 19.17
C ALA A 10 -5.96 -9.37 19.35
N GLU A 11 -6.72 -8.30 19.59
CA GLU A 11 -6.22 -6.94 19.86
C GLU A 11 -5.39 -6.87 21.16
N GLU A 12 -5.86 -7.42 22.29
CA GLU A 12 -5.10 -7.42 23.54
C GLU A 12 -3.79 -8.22 23.43
N LYS A 13 -3.81 -9.33 22.69
CA LYS A 13 -2.62 -10.17 22.48
C LYS A 13 -1.63 -9.49 21.54
N LEU A 14 -2.11 -8.77 20.52
CA LEU A 14 -1.29 -7.89 19.68
C LEU A 14 -0.65 -6.79 20.54
N CYS A 15 -1.43 -6.02 21.31
CA CYS A 15 -0.93 -4.92 22.14
C CYS A 15 0.12 -5.36 23.18
N ARG A 16 0.01 -6.58 23.74
CA ARG A 16 0.99 -7.12 24.68
C ARG A 16 2.27 -7.63 24.02
N LEU A 17 2.21 -8.07 22.76
CA LEU A 17 3.37 -8.45 21.95
C LEU A 17 4.11 -7.23 21.38
N LEU A 18 3.39 -6.12 21.16
CA LEU A 18 3.85 -4.98 20.36
C LEU A 18 4.84 -4.03 21.03
N GLY A 19 4.77 -3.82 22.36
CA GLY A 19 5.57 -2.78 23.02
C GLY A 19 5.33 -1.39 22.40
N ASN A 20 4.34 -0.66 22.91
CA ASN A 20 3.68 0.48 22.25
C ASN A 20 3.05 0.11 20.89
N PRO A 21 1.81 0.54 20.58
CA PRO A 21 1.32 0.44 19.22
C PRO A 21 2.23 1.33 18.36
N LYS A 22 3.08 0.72 17.53
CA LYS A 22 3.77 1.45 16.48
C LYS A 22 2.70 2.04 15.58
N SER A 23 2.79 3.34 15.36
CA SER A 23 2.00 4.06 14.37
C SER A 23 2.95 4.67 13.36
N VAL A 24 2.43 4.93 12.17
CA VAL A 24 3.14 5.66 11.13
C VAL A 24 2.46 6.99 10.91
N PHE A 25 3.19 8.09 11.13
CA PHE A 25 2.73 9.42 10.75
C PHE A 25 2.90 9.58 9.25
N THR A 26 1.80 9.86 8.54
CA THR A 26 1.86 10.00 7.08
C THR A 26 2.74 11.19 6.69
N ARG A 27 3.22 11.17 5.46
CA ARG A 27 4.07 12.23 4.90
C ARG A 27 3.48 12.70 3.59
N THR A 28 3.57 13.99 3.29
CA THR A 28 3.19 14.47 1.97
C THR A 28 4.06 13.79 0.93
N PHE A 29 3.44 13.29 -0.13
CA PHE A 29 4.13 12.66 -1.24
C PHE A 29 3.72 13.35 -2.53
N ASP A 30 4.71 13.86 -3.25
CA ASP A 30 4.54 14.38 -4.61
C ASP A 30 5.30 13.46 -5.59
N PRO A 31 4.63 12.93 -6.63
CA PRO A 31 5.28 12.06 -7.60
C PRO A 31 6.46 12.70 -8.33
N ALA A 32 6.39 13.98 -8.68
CA ALA A 32 7.44 14.64 -9.43
C ALA A 32 8.66 14.92 -8.56
N ASP A 33 8.46 15.26 -7.29
CA ASP A 33 9.54 15.47 -6.32
C ASP A 33 10.28 14.17 -6.00
N PHE A 34 9.57 13.04 -5.88
CA PHE A 34 10.17 11.77 -5.51
C PHE A 34 10.71 10.96 -6.71
N LEU A 35 9.92 10.85 -7.80
CA LEU A 35 10.26 10.02 -8.97
C LEU A 35 10.90 10.82 -10.11
N GLY A 36 10.85 12.15 -10.03
CA GLY A 36 11.43 13.05 -11.01
C GLY A 36 10.44 13.59 -12.04
N LYS A 37 10.97 14.44 -12.92
CA LYS A 37 10.18 15.22 -13.88
C LYS A 37 9.31 14.33 -14.78
N GLY A 38 8.03 14.69 -14.90
CA GLY A 38 7.06 14.05 -15.80
C GLY A 38 6.20 12.99 -15.11
N TRP A 39 6.53 12.60 -13.88
CA TRP A 39 5.63 11.83 -13.03
C TRP A 39 4.56 12.73 -12.42
N ALA A 40 3.34 12.20 -12.29
CA ALA A 40 2.21 12.91 -11.70
C ALA A 40 1.19 11.90 -11.12
N THR A 41 0.15 12.39 -10.46
CA THR A 41 -1.05 11.58 -10.19
C THR A 41 -1.87 11.47 -11.47
N TRP A 42 -2.36 10.27 -11.80
CA TRP A 42 -3.22 10.03 -12.96
C TRP A 42 -4.54 10.80 -12.83
N LYS A 43 -5.00 11.42 -13.93
CA LYS A 43 -6.26 12.15 -14.01
C LYS A 43 -7.17 11.61 -15.10
N GLY A 44 -8.46 11.49 -14.77
CA GLY A 44 -9.49 11.10 -15.73
C GLY A 44 -9.57 9.59 -16.01
N PRO A 45 -10.16 9.18 -17.14
CA PRO A 45 -10.52 7.80 -17.41
C PRO A 45 -9.31 6.88 -17.63
N LEU A 46 -9.52 5.57 -17.49
CA LEU A 46 -8.51 4.53 -17.71
C LEU A 46 -7.85 4.61 -19.10
N ASN A 47 -8.65 4.87 -20.14
CA ASN A 47 -8.19 4.96 -21.53
C ASN A 47 -7.80 6.39 -21.94
N GLY A 48 -7.63 7.31 -20.99
CA GLY A 48 -7.22 8.70 -21.22
C GLY A 48 -5.71 8.88 -21.28
N ASP A 49 -5.28 10.14 -21.35
CA ASP A 49 -3.86 10.54 -21.30
C ASP A 49 -3.35 10.79 -19.87
N GLY A 50 -4.22 10.66 -18.87
CA GLY A 50 -3.87 10.90 -17.46
C GLY A 50 -3.70 12.37 -17.07
N LEU A 51 -4.03 13.35 -17.93
CA LEU A 51 -3.71 14.77 -17.71
C LEU A 51 -4.89 15.63 -17.26
N SER A 52 -6.12 15.21 -17.54
CA SER A 52 -7.33 16.01 -17.27
C SER A 52 -8.44 15.21 -16.60
N GLY A 53 -9.26 15.90 -15.80
CA GLY A 53 -10.31 15.31 -14.98
C GLY A 53 -9.88 15.11 -13.52
N GLU A 54 -10.64 14.28 -12.80
CA GLU A 54 -10.40 13.98 -11.39
C GLU A 54 -9.16 13.11 -11.21
N GLU A 55 -8.42 13.35 -10.13
CA GLU A 55 -7.27 12.52 -9.73
C GLU A 55 -7.74 11.12 -9.30
N ASP A 56 -7.05 10.09 -9.79
CA ASP A 56 -7.29 8.70 -9.37
C ASP A 56 -6.57 8.46 -8.02
N VAL A 57 -7.12 9.07 -6.98
CA VAL A 57 -6.66 9.02 -5.60
C VAL A 57 -7.81 8.61 -4.68
N ASP A 58 -7.52 7.81 -3.66
CA ASP A 58 -8.45 7.59 -2.56
C ASP A 58 -8.38 8.81 -1.62
N SER A 59 -9.30 9.76 -1.79
CA SER A 59 -9.33 11.00 -1.01
C SER A 59 -9.43 10.78 0.50
N ARG A 60 -9.98 9.63 0.93
CA ARG A 60 -10.04 9.24 2.35
C ARG A 60 -8.66 8.99 2.93
N SER A 61 -7.72 8.49 2.12
CA SER A 61 -6.34 8.27 2.52
C SER A 61 -5.56 9.57 2.73
N LEU A 62 -5.96 10.65 2.04
CA LEU A 62 -5.35 11.98 2.18
C LEU A 62 -5.68 12.63 3.52
N ALA A 63 -6.79 12.23 4.15
CA ALA A 63 -7.20 12.70 5.46
C ALA A 63 -6.46 11.99 6.61
N LEU A 64 -5.71 10.91 6.32
CA LEU A 64 -4.96 10.17 7.33
C LEU A 64 -3.68 10.93 7.68
N THR A 65 -3.56 11.34 8.94
CA THR A 65 -2.34 11.95 9.50
C THR A 65 -1.43 10.93 10.20
N GLU A 66 -2.04 9.86 10.68
CA GLU A 66 -1.39 8.79 11.43
C GLU A 66 -2.18 7.50 11.21
N ILE A 67 -1.48 6.38 11.06
CA ILE A 67 -2.09 5.06 10.96
C ILE A 67 -1.45 4.16 12.01
N GLU A 68 -2.28 3.64 12.92
CA GLU A 68 -1.88 2.59 13.83
C GLU A 68 -1.65 1.29 13.04
N LEU A 69 -0.52 0.61 13.25
CA LEU A 69 -0.23 -0.63 12.51
C LEU A 69 -1.28 -1.72 12.74
N ALA A 70 -1.96 -1.71 13.89
CA ALA A 70 -3.05 -2.65 14.18
C ALA A 70 -4.26 -2.47 13.24
N LYS A 71 -4.37 -1.32 12.58
CA LYS A 71 -5.43 -1.02 11.61
C LYS A 71 -5.02 -1.32 10.16
N PHE A 72 -3.78 -1.77 9.92
CA PHE A 72 -3.38 -2.15 8.57
C PHE A 72 -4.18 -3.37 8.10
N LEU A 73 -4.74 -3.24 6.90
CA LEU A 73 -5.38 -4.30 6.16
C LEU A 73 -4.50 -4.67 4.97
N PHE A 74 -4.33 -5.97 4.73
CA PHE A 74 -3.58 -6.51 3.60
C PHE A 74 -4.53 -7.29 2.70
N GLU A 75 -4.59 -6.93 1.42
CA GLU A 75 -5.50 -7.57 0.47
C GLU A 75 -4.79 -7.96 -0.84
N THR A 76 -5.04 -9.17 -1.33
CA THR A 76 -4.52 -9.64 -2.63
C THR A 76 -5.56 -9.49 -3.73
N CYS A 77 -6.85 -9.47 -3.38
CA CYS A 77 -8.02 -9.55 -4.27
C CYS A 77 -8.07 -10.81 -5.13
N ILE A 78 -7.26 -11.83 -4.85
CA ILE A 78 -7.26 -13.11 -5.57
C ILE A 78 -8.41 -13.98 -5.07
N LEU A 79 -9.25 -14.45 -5.99
CA LEU A 79 -10.38 -15.33 -5.71
C LEU A 79 -9.99 -16.80 -5.90
N ALA A 80 -10.84 -17.70 -5.40
CA ALA A 80 -10.63 -19.14 -5.53
C ALA A 80 -10.55 -19.54 -7.02
N GLY A 81 -9.45 -20.19 -7.39
CA GLY A 81 -9.18 -20.63 -8.76
C GLY A 81 -8.39 -19.62 -9.61
N GLU A 82 -8.10 -18.42 -9.09
CA GLU A 82 -7.20 -17.47 -9.75
C GLU A 82 -5.75 -17.65 -9.25
N GLU A 83 -4.80 -17.73 -10.18
CA GLU A 83 -3.37 -17.72 -9.84
C GLU A 83 -2.83 -16.28 -9.73
N ALA A 84 -3.32 -15.39 -10.61
CA ALA A 84 -2.97 -13.99 -10.67
C ALA A 84 -4.06 -13.17 -11.36
N ILE A 85 -4.08 -11.86 -11.10
CA ILE A 85 -4.92 -10.86 -11.77
C ILE A 85 -4.07 -9.67 -12.22
N THR A 86 -4.56 -8.85 -13.14
CA THR A 86 -3.84 -7.61 -13.48
C THR A 86 -3.93 -6.57 -12.37
N GLY A 87 -3.00 -5.63 -12.34
CA GLY A 87 -3.03 -4.52 -11.38
C GLY A 87 -4.28 -3.65 -11.55
N GLU A 88 -4.74 -3.44 -12.79
CA GLU A 88 -6.01 -2.74 -13.05
C GLU A 88 -7.22 -3.50 -12.49
N GLU A 89 -7.25 -4.82 -12.62
CA GLU A 89 -8.33 -5.64 -12.06
C GLU A 89 -8.29 -5.65 -10.53
N LYS A 90 -7.09 -5.71 -9.95
CA LYS A 90 -6.87 -5.57 -8.50
C LYS A 90 -7.37 -4.21 -8.00
N LEU A 91 -7.01 -3.12 -8.67
CA LEU A 91 -7.48 -1.77 -8.36
C LEU A 91 -8.99 -1.64 -8.46
N ARG A 92 -9.61 -2.22 -9.51
CA ARG A 92 -11.08 -2.23 -9.68
C ARG A 92 -11.76 -2.91 -8.49
N ARG A 93 -11.30 -4.11 -8.11
CA ARG A 93 -11.84 -4.85 -6.94
C ARG A 93 -11.67 -4.08 -5.64
N LEU A 94 -10.53 -3.43 -5.42
CA LEU A 94 -10.32 -2.59 -4.23
C LEU A 94 -11.25 -1.37 -4.20
N LYS A 95 -11.54 -0.75 -5.35
CA LYS A 95 -12.49 0.38 -5.43
C LYS A 95 -13.93 -0.03 -5.09
N GLU A 96 -14.27 -1.31 -5.23
CA GLU A 96 -15.58 -1.86 -4.85
C GLU A 96 -15.71 -2.15 -3.34
N ARG A 97 -14.64 -1.91 -2.57
CA ARG A 97 -14.59 -2.15 -1.13
C ARG A 97 -14.64 -0.85 -0.34
N PRO A 98 -15.84 -0.34 0.01
CA PRO A 98 -15.98 0.92 0.70
C PRO A 98 -15.37 0.90 2.12
N GLU A 99 -15.21 -0.26 2.74
CA GLU A 99 -14.58 -0.42 4.05
C GLU A 99 -13.05 -0.38 4.01
N PHE A 100 -12.44 -0.48 2.83
CA PHE A 100 -10.99 -0.48 2.65
C PHE A 100 -10.52 0.89 2.17
N ILE A 101 -9.90 1.67 3.04
CA ILE A 101 -9.24 2.93 2.63
C ILE A 101 -7.90 2.54 2.00
N ARG A 102 -7.77 2.71 0.69
CA ARG A 102 -6.55 2.34 -0.03
C ARG A 102 -5.43 3.32 0.34
N CYS A 103 -4.33 2.82 0.89
CA CYS A 103 -3.18 3.65 1.22
C CYS A 103 -2.46 4.11 -0.06
N GLY A 104 -2.17 5.40 -0.16
CA GLY A 104 -1.47 6.01 -1.30
C GLY A 104 -0.02 6.37 -0.99
N GLY A 105 0.55 7.30 -1.78
CA GLY A 105 1.95 7.71 -1.68
C GLY A 105 2.35 8.26 -0.31
N SER A 106 1.40 8.82 0.45
CA SER A 106 1.70 9.39 1.76
C SER A 106 2.09 8.35 2.82
N VAL A 107 1.49 7.17 2.76
CA VAL A 107 1.77 6.04 3.65
C VAL A 107 3.02 5.32 3.16
N PHE A 108 3.12 5.10 1.85
CA PHE A 108 4.33 4.57 1.22
C PHE A 108 5.57 5.35 1.68
N TYR A 109 5.53 6.68 1.53
CA TYR A 109 6.69 7.51 1.80
C TYR A 109 7.04 7.54 3.28
N ALA A 110 6.04 7.53 4.16
CA ALA A 110 6.26 7.44 5.59
C ALA A 110 6.93 6.13 6.01
N LEU A 111 6.50 4.98 5.45
CA LEU A 111 7.13 3.69 5.69
C LEU A 111 8.55 3.62 5.12
N TRP A 112 8.76 4.20 3.94
CA TRP A 112 10.09 4.27 3.34
C TRP A 112 11.06 5.11 4.18
N LEU A 113 10.64 6.29 4.65
CA LEU A 113 11.46 7.12 5.54
C LEU A 113 11.74 6.46 6.89
N ASP A 114 10.76 5.74 7.44
CA ASP A 114 10.96 4.93 8.64
C ASP A 114 12.01 3.83 8.41
N TYR A 115 11.96 3.14 7.26
CA TYR A 115 12.97 2.16 6.88
C TYR A 115 14.35 2.78 6.74
N GLU A 116 14.47 3.90 6.02
CA GLU A 116 15.76 4.57 5.84
C GLU A 116 16.38 5.02 7.18
N ALA A 117 15.56 5.48 8.12
CA ALA A 117 16.02 5.93 9.43
C ALA A 117 16.34 4.79 10.41
N ASN A 118 15.52 3.73 10.43
CA ASN A 118 15.54 2.71 11.48
C ASN A 118 16.08 1.34 11.01
N LYS A 119 16.18 1.12 9.69
CA LYS A 119 16.64 -0.12 9.04
C LYS A 119 16.03 -1.35 9.70
N GLU A 120 16.82 -2.23 10.32
CA GLU A 120 16.41 -3.47 11.00
C GLU A 120 15.31 -3.29 12.09
N ASN A 121 15.15 -2.06 12.60
CA ASN A 121 14.15 -1.72 13.63
C ASN A 121 12.87 -1.08 13.07
N SER A 122 12.82 -0.87 11.75
CA SER A 122 11.68 -0.26 11.06
C SER A 122 10.40 -1.08 11.16
N ILE A 123 9.31 -0.45 10.75
CA ILE A 123 7.99 -1.04 10.59
C ILE A 123 8.01 -2.15 9.54
N LEU A 124 8.70 -1.95 8.41
CA LEU A 124 8.76 -2.94 7.34
C LEU A 124 9.44 -4.25 7.81
N GLU A 125 10.54 -4.13 8.56
CA GLU A 125 11.21 -5.29 9.19
C GLU A 125 10.38 -5.95 10.29
N TRP A 126 9.51 -5.18 10.95
CA TRP A 126 8.56 -5.73 11.90
C TRP A 126 7.44 -6.50 11.18
N LEU A 127 6.92 -5.99 10.07
CA LEU A 127 5.90 -6.65 9.24
C LEU A 127 6.41 -7.97 8.67
N ASP A 128 7.62 -8.00 8.14
CA ASP A 128 8.26 -9.24 7.66
C ASP A 128 8.38 -10.27 8.78
N ARG A 129 9.05 -9.93 9.88
CA ARG A 129 9.31 -10.87 10.99
C ARG A 129 8.05 -11.46 11.63
N ASN A 130 6.96 -10.70 11.66
CA ASN A 130 5.74 -11.10 12.40
C ASN A 130 4.63 -11.63 11.49
N PHE A 131 4.59 -11.22 10.22
CA PHE A 131 3.49 -11.56 9.30
C PHE A 131 3.98 -12.11 7.95
N GLN A 132 5.29 -12.25 7.75
CA GLN A 132 5.90 -12.73 6.49
C GLN A 132 5.49 -11.87 5.29
N VAL A 133 5.28 -10.58 5.53
CA VAL A 133 4.93 -9.60 4.51
C VAL A 133 6.23 -9.08 3.89
N THR A 134 6.47 -9.47 2.64
CA THR A 134 7.69 -9.10 1.89
C THR A 134 7.40 -8.22 0.66
N SER A 135 6.13 -7.93 0.37
CA SER A 135 5.72 -7.07 -0.74
C SER A 135 4.43 -6.33 -0.39
N LEU A 136 4.45 -5.02 -0.62
CA LEU A 136 3.37 -4.07 -0.35
C LEU A 136 3.17 -3.16 -1.56
N ASP A 137 1.95 -3.03 -2.04
CA ASP A 137 1.55 -2.07 -3.08
C ASP A 137 0.52 -1.05 -2.55
N PHE A 138 0.62 0.19 -3.05
CA PHE A 138 -0.10 1.35 -2.53
C PHE A 138 -1.11 1.88 -3.57
N MET A 139 -2.26 1.22 -3.63
CA MET A 139 -3.34 1.45 -4.61
C MET A 139 -4.22 2.69 -4.34
N GLY A 140 -3.83 3.51 -3.36
CA GLY A 140 -4.53 4.73 -2.97
C GLY A 140 -4.18 5.97 -3.80
N GLN A 141 -3.11 5.93 -4.60
CA GLN A 141 -2.74 7.01 -5.51
C GLN A 141 -2.15 6.41 -6.78
N ILE A 142 -2.87 6.55 -7.90
CA ILE A 142 -2.39 6.02 -9.18
C ILE A 142 -1.46 7.04 -9.81
N LEU A 143 -0.27 6.57 -10.16
CA LEU A 143 0.76 7.37 -10.80
C LEU A 143 0.56 7.36 -12.31
N ARG A 144 0.84 8.50 -12.92
CA ARG A 144 1.05 8.67 -14.35
C ARG A 144 2.54 8.78 -14.61
N SER A 145 3.08 7.90 -15.44
CA SER A 145 4.46 8.00 -15.88
C SER A 145 4.65 9.06 -16.98
N PRO A 146 5.90 9.46 -17.28
CA PRO A 146 6.20 10.29 -18.44
C PRO A 146 5.81 9.67 -19.79
N SER A 147 5.57 8.35 -19.83
CA SER A 147 5.13 7.58 -21.01
C SER A 147 3.63 7.29 -21.00
N ASP A 148 2.87 8.01 -20.19
CA ASP A 148 1.40 7.97 -20.16
C ASP A 148 0.82 6.61 -19.71
N LEU A 149 1.61 5.89 -18.91
CA LEU A 149 1.22 4.60 -18.34
C LEU A 149 0.85 4.75 -16.85
N ARG A 150 -0.01 3.85 -16.37
CA ARG A 150 -0.53 3.84 -15.00
C ARG A 150 0.30 2.93 -14.10
N TYR A 151 0.78 3.47 -12.99
CA TYR A 151 1.62 2.76 -12.03
C TYR A 151 1.10 2.93 -10.60
N VAL A 152 1.58 2.08 -9.71
CA VAL A 152 1.48 2.26 -8.26
C VAL A 152 2.86 2.14 -7.64
N LEU A 153 3.03 2.74 -6.47
CA LEU A 153 4.24 2.55 -5.67
C LEU A 153 4.17 1.20 -4.97
N CYS A 154 5.33 0.59 -4.78
CA CYS A 154 5.47 -0.62 -4.00
C CYS A 154 6.75 -0.62 -3.17
N LEU A 155 6.70 -1.36 -2.07
CA LEU A 155 7.84 -1.71 -1.24
C LEU A 155 7.98 -3.22 -1.28
N CYS A 156 9.17 -3.72 -1.60
CA CYS A 156 9.44 -5.15 -1.56
C CYS A 156 10.79 -5.43 -0.94
N ARG A 157 10.87 -6.55 -0.24
CA ARG A 157 12.12 -7.09 0.27
C ARG A 157 12.78 -7.90 -0.83
N ASP A 158 14.01 -7.52 -1.17
CA ASP A 158 14.83 -8.25 -2.13
C ASP A 158 15.29 -9.57 -1.50
N ASP A 159 15.04 -10.70 -2.19
CA ASP A 159 15.39 -12.04 -1.70
C ASP A 159 16.91 -12.30 -1.67
N TYR A 160 17.70 -11.54 -2.43
CA TYR A 160 19.14 -11.73 -2.58
C TYR A 160 19.95 -10.96 -1.52
N TYR A 161 19.59 -9.71 -1.28
CA TYR A 161 20.26 -8.85 -0.30
C TYR A 161 19.53 -8.83 1.06
N GLY A 162 18.27 -9.26 1.11
CA GLY A 162 17.47 -9.23 2.33
C GLY A 162 17.12 -7.82 2.79
N GLU A 163 17.15 -6.84 1.87
CA GLU A 163 16.88 -5.42 2.17
C GLU A 163 15.58 -4.98 1.52
N TRP A 164 14.91 -3.99 2.11
CA TRP A 164 13.74 -3.39 1.50
C TRP A 164 14.15 -2.37 0.44
N GLY A 165 13.54 -2.49 -0.73
CA GLY A 165 13.59 -1.50 -1.80
C GLY A 165 12.22 -0.93 -2.07
N TRP A 166 12.20 0.19 -2.79
CA TRP A 166 10.98 0.73 -3.39
C TRP A 166 11.04 0.58 -4.91
N HIS A 167 9.87 0.38 -5.51
CA HIS A 167 9.68 0.38 -6.95
C HIS A 167 8.36 1.07 -7.32
N TYR A 168 8.09 1.11 -8.61
CA TYR A 168 6.77 1.40 -9.15
C TYR A 168 6.39 0.29 -10.13
N ASP A 169 5.17 -0.24 -10.02
CA ASP A 169 4.71 -1.36 -10.83
C ASP A 169 3.63 -0.94 -11.82
N TRP A 170 3.80 -1.34 -13.08
CA TRP A 170 2.89 -1.00 -14.17
C TRP A 170 1.62 -1.83 -14.04
N LEU A 171 0.46 -1.20 -13.82
CA LEU A 171 -0.83 -1.88 -13.56
C LEU A 171 -1.27 -2.91 -14.63
N GLY A 172 -0.61 -2.96 -15.79
CA GLY A 172 -0.78 -4.00 -16.81
C GLY A 172 -0.08 -5.34 -16.52
N TYR A 173 0.82 -5.43 -15.53
CA TYR A 173 1.44 -6.69 -15.10
C TYR A 173 0.45 -7.64 -14.40
N LEU A 174 0.93 -8.82 -14.00
CA LEU A 174 0.17 -9.79 -13.22
C LEU A 174 0.61 -9.77 -11.76
N TRP A 175 -0.36 -9.77 -10.86
CA TRP A 175 -0.21 -9.78 -9.40
C TRP A 175 -0.74 -11.10 -8.86
N GLY A 176 0.08 -11.78 -8.06
CA GLY A 176 -0.29 -13.05 -7.43
C GLY A 176 -0.62 -12.88 -5.94
N ALA A 177 -0.79 -14.02 -5.26
CA ALA A 177 -1.18 -14.10 -3.85
C ALA A 177 -0.14 -13.54 -2.85
N ARG A 178 1.04 -13.09 -3.31
CA ARG A 178 2.09 -12.50 -2.47
C ARG A 178 2.18 -10.98 -2.58
N ASN A 179 1.44 -10.37 -3.50
CA ASN A 179 1.46 -8.93 -3.68
C ASN A 179 0.29 -8.34 -2.86
N PHE A 180 0.58 -7.79 -1.69
CA PHE A 180 -0.46 -7.24 -0.80
C PHE A 180 -0.69 -5.76 -1.06
N SER A 181 -1.93 -5.37 -1.31
CA SER A 181 -2.33 -3.96 -1.24
C SER A 181 -2.51 -3.55 0.21
N VAL A 182 -1.99 -2.38 0.55
CA VAL A 182 -2.11 -1.80 1.89
C VAL A 182 -3.34 -0.91 1.99
N GLY A 183 -4.11 -1.07 3.06
CA GLY A 183 -5.20 -0.17 3.43
C GLY A 183 -5.43 -0.12 4.93
N CYS A 184 -6.49 0.58 5.34
CA CYS A 184 -6.98 0.62 6.71
C CYS A 184 -8.49 0.90 6.77
#